data_AF-A0A3C0KHW1-F1
#
_entry.id   AF-A0A3C0KHW1-F1
#
_cell.length_a   1.000
_cell.length_b   1.000
_cell.length_c   1.000
_cell.angle_alpha   90.00
_cell.angle_beta   90.00
_cell.angle_gamma   90.00
#
_symmetry.space_group_name_H-M   'P 1'
#
loop_
_entity.id
_entity.type
_entity.pdbx_description
1 polymer ?
#
loop_
_entity_poly.entity_id
_entity_poly.type
_entity_poly.pdbx_seq_one_letter_code
_entity_poly.pdbx_strand_id
1 'polypeptide(L)' 'DANMVLVRVPDANRCFDGMKAQGVLVKNVSKMHPLLGNCLRLTVGTPDENARMMAALQTSL' A
#
# COMPACT_ATOMS: atom_id res chain seq x y z
N ASP A 1 14.12 -4.29 -13.76
CA ASP A 1 13.03 -3.31 -13.74
C ASP A 1 11.80 -3.83 -13.02
N ALA A 2 11.02 -2.92 -12.42
CA ALA A 2 9.79 -3.23 -11.71
C ALA A 2 8.78 -2.07 -11.86
N ASN A 3 7.49 -2.40 -11.87
CA ASN A 3 6.37 -1.44 -11.90
C ASN A 3 5.74 -1.25 -10.51
N MET A 4 6.57 -1.23 -9.47
CA MET A 4 6.09 -1.19 -8.09
C MET A 4 7.02 -0.41 -7.17
N VAL A 5 6.43 0.16 -6.12
CA VAL A 5 7.12 0.90 -5.06
C VAL A 5 6.84 0.21 -3.73
N LEU A 6 7.89 0.02 -2.93
CA LEU A 6 7.78 -0.48 -1.56
C LEU A 6 7.79 0.72 -0.61
N VAL A 7 6.80 0.80 0.26
CA VAL A 7 6.69 1.87 1.27
C VAL A 7 6.58 1.28 2.66
N ARG A 8 7.26 1.88 3.63
CA ARG A 8 7.10 1.56 5.06
C ARG A 8 6.13 2.56 5.68
N VAL A 9 5.17 2.06 6.42
CA VAL A 9 4.14 2.85 7.12
C VAL A 9 4.17 2.56 8.62
N PRO A 10 3.48 3.34 9.48
CA PRO A 10 3.45 3.07 10.91
C PRO A 10 2.83 1.71 11.28
N ASP A 11 1.70 1.36 10.65
CA ASP A 11 1.01 0.07 10.80
C ASP A 11 0.50 -0.43 9.45
N ALA A 12 1.14 -1.45 8.89
CA ALA A 12 0.77 -1.97 7.57
C ALA A 12 -0.57 -2.71 7.55
N ASN A 13 -0.99 -3.33 8.66
CA ASN A 13 -2.27 -4.05 8.68
C ASN A 13 -3.42 -3.05 8.69
N ARG A 14 -3.36 -2.07 9.59
CA ARG A 14 -4.35 -0.98 9.66
C ARG A 14 -4.45 -0.23 8.33
N CYS A 15 -3.30 0.14 7.75
CA CYS A 15 -3.28 0.86 6.48
C CYS A 15 -3.83 0.02 5.33
N PHE A 16 -3.43 -1.26 5.23
CA PHE A 16 -3.97 -2.18 4.23
C PHE A 16 -5.49 -2.35 4.33
N ASP A 17 -6.02 -2.56 5.55
CA ASP A 17 -7.45 -2.73 5.77
C ASP A 17 -8.24 -1.44 5.45
N GLY A 18 -7.69 -0.27 5.81
CA GLY A 18 -8.26 1.03 5.48
C GLY A 18 -8.31 1.32 3.98
N MET A 19 -7.25 0.98 3.25
CA MET A 19 -7.22 1.13 1.78
C MET A 19 -8.20 0.15 1.12
N LYS A 20 -8.25 -1.10 1.60
CA LYS A 20 -9.18 -2.12 1.10
C LYS A 20 -10.64 -1.71 1.30
N ALA A 21 -10.98 -1.11 2.44
CA ALA A 21 -12.33 -0.59 2.71
C ALA A 21 -12.75 0.53 1.74
N GLN A 22 -11.78 1.26 1.18
CA GLN A 22 -12.00 2.29 0.15
C GLN A 22 -11.98 1.73 -1.28
N GLY A 23 -11.94 0.40 -1.44
CA GLY A 23 -11.88 -0.26 -2.74
C GLY A 23 -10.49 -0.23 -3.40
N VAL A 24 -9.44 0.17 -2.68
CA VAL A 24 -8.06 0.17 -3.19
C VAL A 24 -7.30 -1.01 -2.58
N LEU A 25 -7.03 -2.02 -3.41
CA LEU A 25 -6.30 -3.22 -2.98
C LEU A 25 -4.80 -3.10 -3.32
N VAL A 26 -3.96 -3.01 -2.30
CA VAL A 26 -2.49 -3.08 -2.41
C VAL A 26 -1.97 -4.41 -1.86
N LYS A 27 -0.66 -4.70 -1.98
CA LYS A 27 -0.10 -5.92 -1.38
C LYS A 27 0.55 -5.63 -0.04
N ASN A 28 0.03 -6.22 1.03
CA ASN A 28 0.69 -6.22 2.33
C ASN A 28 1.82 -7.27 2.34
N VAL A 29 3.07 -6.82 2.50
CA VAL A 29 4.25 -7.69 2.53
C VAL A 29 4.91 -7.74 3.91
N SER A 30 4.27 -7.15 4.92
CA SER A 30 4.84 -6.98 6.27
C SER A 30 5.19 -8.30 6.96
N LYS A 31 4.49 -9.38 6.62
CA LYS A 31 4.70 -10.72 7.19
C LYS A 31 5.59 -11.63 6.34
N MET A 32 6.09 -11.15 5.19
CA MET A 32 6.87 -11.99 4.27
C MET A 32 8.34 -12.14 4.68
N HIS A 33 8.90 -11.15 5.39
CA HIS A 33 10.28 -11.18 5.88
C HIS A 33 10.45 -10.17 7.02
N PRO A 34 11.29 -10.43 8.06
CA PRO A 34 11.49 -9.50 9.18
C PRO A 34 11.87 -8.08 8.77
N LEU A 35 12.70 -7.93 7.73
CA LEU A 35 13.10 -6.61 7.21
C LEU A 35 11.95 -5.81 6.57
N LEU A 36 10.85 -6.48 6.22
CA LEU A 36 9.68 -5.87 5.58
C LEU A 36 8.62 -5.46 6.59
N GLY A 37 8.89 -5.50 7.90
CA GLY A 37 7.94 -5.10 8.93
C GLY A 37 7.29 -3.75 8.62
N ASN A 38 5.97 -3.70 8.68
CA ASN A 38 5.16 -2.54 8.30
C ASN A 38 5.36 -2.00 6.86
N CYS A 39 5.73 -2.85 5.89
CA CYS A 39 5.82 -2.46 4.49
C CYS A 39 4.58 -2.89 3.67
N LEU A 40 4.17 -1.99 2.76
CA LEU A 40 3.20 -2.22 1.71
C LEU A 40 3.87 -2.10 0.33
N ARG A 41 3.42 -2.91 -0.62
CA ARG A 41 3.85 -2.86 -2.01
C ARG A 41 2.74 -2.26 -2.88
N LEU A 42 3.04 -1.11 -3.46
CA LEU A 42 2.17 -0.35 -4.35
C LEU A 42 2.54 -0.68 -5.80
N THR A 43 1.58 -1.08 -6.62
CA THR A 43 1.80 -1.26 -8.06
C THR A 43 1.47 0.04 -8.77
N VAL A 44 2.36 0.50 -9.65
CA VAL A 44 2.17 1.70 -10.46
C VAL A 44 1.25 1.34 -11.63
N GLY A 45 0.05 1.92 -11.62
CA GLY A 45 -0.96 1.77 -12.67
C GLY A 45 -1.10 3.03 -13.52
N THR A 46 -2.31 3.26 -14.04
CA THR A 46 -2.68 4.49 -14.75
C THR A 46 -2.67 5.71 -13.81
N PRO A 47 -2.58 6.94 -14.34
CA PRO A 47 -2.62 8.15 -13.52
C PRO A 47 -3.83 8.24 -12.59
N ASP A 48 -5.03 7.86 -13.06
CA ASP A 48 -6.26 7.89 -12.26
C ASP A 48 -6.26 6.84 -11.13
N GLU A 49 -5.75 5.64 -11.41
CA GLU A 49 -5.56 4.60 -10.39
C GLU A 49 -4.55 5.04 -9.32
N ASN A 50 -3.44 5.65 -9.76
CA ASN A 50 -2.41 6.15 -8.85
C ASN A 50 -2.96 7.29 -7.98
N ALA A 51 -3.75 8.21 -8.53
CA ALA A 51 -4.38 9.29 -7.77
C ALA A 51 -5.33 8.74 -6.69
N ARG A 52 -6.20 7.77 -7.04
CA ARG A 52 -7.07 7.09 -6.07
C ARG A 52 -6.28 6.34 -5.01
N MET A 53 -5.21 5.65 -5.41
CA MET A 53 -4.34 4.92 -4.48
C MET A 53 -3.66 5.86 -3.48
N MET A 54 -3.15 7.01 -3.93
CA MET A 54 -2.50 7.98 -3.05
C MET A 54 -3.49 8.62 -2.08
N ALA A 55 -4.71 8.95 -2.52
CA ALA A 55 -5.76 9.48 -1.64
C ALA A 55 -6.19 8.45 -0.57
N ALA A 56 -6.37 7.19 -0.96
CA ALA A 56 -6.70 6.11 -0.04
C ALA A 56 -5.58 5.85 0.97
N LEU A 57 -4.32 5.90 0.52
CA LEU A 57 -3.14 5.78 1.37
C LEU A 57 -3.14 6.89 2.43
N GLN A 58 -3.28 8.15 2.03
CA GLN A 58 -3.29 9.29 2.96
C GLN A 58 -4.37 9.19 4.02
N THR A 59 -5.56 8.71 3.66
CA THR A 59 -6.69 8.54 4.59
C THR A 59 -6.52 7.34 5.54
N SER A 60 -5.69 6.35 5.17
CA SER A 60 -5.54 5.09 5.90
C SER A 60 -4.32 5.03 6.81
N LEU A 61 -3.50 6.08 6.85
CA LEU A 61 -2.30 6.16 7.69
C LEU A 61 -2.61 6.33 9.18
#